data_AF-A0A849N9E9-F1
#
_entry.id   AF-A0A849N9E9-F1
#
_cell.length_a   1.000
_cell.length_b   1.000
_cell.length_c   1.000
_cell.angle_alpha   90.00
_cell.angle_beta   90.00
_cell.angle_gamma   90.00
#
_symmetry.space_group_name_H-M   'P 1'
#
loop_
_entity.id
_entity.type
_entity.pdbx_description
1 polymer ?
#
loop_
_entity_poly.entity_id
_entity_poly.type
_entity_poly.pdbx_seq_one_letter_code
_entity_poly.pdbx_strand_id
1 'polypeptide(L)'
;MPPYPPDPVVQAEARRLAAEDLDRDLGRIAELLAERGHHGPDGWPYPSRTVANLLDKDLRRRRDNRSRERNRGAAEDFNRWLKGEGRQFLAGGGGGKDE
;
A
#
# COMPACT_ATOMS: atom_id res chain seq x y z
N MET A 1 -11.15 13.39 17.57
CA MET A 1 -11.65 12.54 16.45
C MET A 1 -11.85 11.15 17.01
N PRO A 2 -13.08 10.63 17.16
CA PRO A 2 -13.26 9.29 17.70
C PRO A 2 -12.66 8.27 16.73
N PRO A 3 -12.01 7.20 17.22
CA PRO A 3 -11.51 6.14 16.35
C PRO A 3 -12.71 5.47 15.69
N TYR A 4 -12.68 5.34 14.37
CA TYR A 4 -13.68 4.58 13.62
C TYR A 4 -13.82 3.18 14.26
N PRO A 5 -15.00 2.78 14.75
CA PRO A 5 -15.28 1.37 14.84
C PRO A 5 -15.33 0.85 13.39
N PRO A 6 -14.51 -0.12 13.00
CA PRO A 6 -14.57 -0.67 11.66
C PRO A 6 -15.90 -1.40 11.53
N ASP A 7 -16.83 -0.84 10.76
CA ASP A 7 -18.04 -1.57 10.40
C ASP A 7 -17.60 -2.87 9.69
N PRO A 8 -17.95 -4.05 10.24
CA PRO A 8 -17.50 -5.32 9.69
C PRO A 8 -17.96 -5.53 8.24
N VAL A 9 -19.06 -4.89 7.81
CA VAL A 9 -19.54 -4.92 6.42
C VAL A 9 -18.59 -4.16 5.51
N VAL A 10 -18.24 -2.93 5.90
CA VAL A 10 -17.28 -2.09 5.14
C VAL A 10 -15.91 -2.77 5.07
N GLN A 11 -15.50 -3.43 6.15
CA GLN A 11 -14.25 -4.17 6.19
C GLN A 11 -14.25 -5.39 5.26
N ALA A 12 -15.33 -6.17 5.26
CA ALA A 12 -15.49 -7.31 4.36
C ALA A 12 -15.47 -6.86 2.89
N GLU A 13 -16.14 -5.76 2.58
CA GLU A 13 -16.24 -5.25 1.22
C GLU A 13 -14.91 -4.68 0.70
N ALA A 14 -14.17 -3.96 1.55
CA ALA A 14 -12.82 -3.50 1.24
C ALA A 14 -11.88 -4.68 0.95
N ARG A 15 -11.97 -5.76 1.73
CA ARG A 15 -11.18 -6.98 1.52
C ARG A 15 -11.56 -7.70 0.24
N ARG A 16 -12.85 -7.79 -0.08
CA ARG A 16 -13.34 -8.39 -1.32
C ARG A 16 -12.79 -7.63 -2.54
N LEU A 17 -12.95 -6.31 -2.57
CA LEU A 17 -12.48 -5.46 -3.68
C LEU A 17 -10.96 -5.53 -3.87
N ALA A 18 -10.21 -5.59 -2.77
CA ALA A 18 -8.76 -5.73 -2.82
C ALA A 18 -8.31 -7.16 -3.19
N ALA A 19 -9.10 -8.20 -2.89
CA ALA A 19 -8.81 -9.57 -3.29
C ALA A 19 -9.11 -9.82 -4.77
N GLU A 20 -10.15 -9.20 -5.31
CA GLU A 20 -10.50 -9.24 -6.74
C GLU A 20 -9.39 -8.62 -7.60
N ASP A 21 -8.82 -7.50 -7.15
CA ASP A 21 -7.68 -6.85 -7.81
C ASP A 21 -6.70 -6.28 -6.78
N LEU A 22 -5.69 -7.08 -6.44
CA LEU A 22 -4.62 -6.69 -5.51
C LEU A 22 -3.77 -5.53 -6.05
N ASP A 23 -3.91 -5.16 -7.33
CA ASP A 23 -3.13 -4.10 -7.96
C ASP A 23 -3.79 -2.73 -7.85
N ARG A 24 -5.07 -2.68 -7.44
CA ARG A 24 -5.77 -1.42 -7.23
C ARG A 24 -5.08 -0.56 -6.18
N ASP A 25 -4.98 0.72 -6.50
CA ASP A 25 -4.61 1.71 -5.52
C ASP A 25 -5.72 1.85 -4.45
N LEU A 26 -5.32 2.30 -3.25
CA LEU A 26 -6.23 2.46 -2.12
C LEU A 26 -7.27 3.56 -2.33
N GLY A 27 -6.98 4.54 -3.19
CA GLY A 27 -7.94 5.57 -3.60
C GLY A 27 -9.05 4.98 -4.46
N ARG A 28 -8.72 4.09 -5.40
CA ARG A 28 -9.69 3.40 -6.24
C ARG A 28 -10.58 2.45 -5.45
N ILE A 29 -10.03 1.77 -4.44
CA ILE A 29 -10.85 0.97 -3.51
C ILE A 29 -11.77 1.88 -2.68
N ALA A 30 -11.31 3.07 -2.28
CA ALA A 30 -12.16 4.04 -1.58
C ALA A 30 -13.33 4.53 -2.44
N GLU A 31 -13.09 4.83 -3.71
CA GLU A 31 -14.14 5.23 -4.66
C GLU A 31 -15.19 4.13 -4.84
N LEU A 32 -14.76 2.87 -4.99
CA LEU A 32 -15.68 1.74 -5.13
C LEU A 32 -16.50 1.45 -3.88
N LEU A 33 -15.93 1.67 -2.69
CA LEU A 33 -16.68 1.62 -1.45
C LEU A 33 -17.75 2.71 -1.42
N ALA A 34 -17.41 3.93 -1.83
CA ALA A 34 -18.36 5.04 -1.93
C ALA A 34 -19.47 4.78 -2.96
N GLU A 35 -19.14 4.22 -4.14
CA GLU A 35 -20.13 3.82 -5.15
C GLU A 35 -21.13 2.78 -4.62
N ARG A 36 -20.73 1.97 -3.64
CA ARG A 36 -21.59 0.99 -2.95
C ARG A 36 -22.32 1.57 -1.73
N GLY A 37 -22.21 2.87 -1.49
CA GLY A 37 -22.86 3.56 -0.37
C GLY A 37 -22.08 3.52 0.94
N HIS A 38 -20.83 3.03 0.93
CA HIS A 38 -19.94 3.08 2.09
C HIS A 38 -19.09 4.34 2.05
N HIS A 39 -19.58 5.38 2.74
CA HIS A 39 -18.92 6.68 2.83
C HIS A 39 -18.26 6.89 4.19
N GLY A 40 -17.26 7.79 4.19
CA GLY A 40 -16.78 8.42 5.40
C GLY A 40 -17.88 9.20 6.13
N PRO A 41 -17.64 9.57 7.39
CA PRO A 41 -18.56 10.33 8.24
C PRO A 41 -18.81 11.75 7.72
N ASP A 42 -17.97 12.22 6.81
CA ASP A 42 -18.07 13.48 6.07
C ASP A 42 -18.85 13.33 4.75
N GLY A 43 -19.34 12.14 4.43
CA GLY A 43 -20.02 11.83 3.17
C GLY A 43 -19.08 11.60 1.98
N TRP A 44 -17.78 11.77 2.19
CA TRP A 44 -16.76 11.57 1.15
C TRP A 44 -16.25 10.13 1.11
N PRO A 45 -15.62 9.70 0.01
CA PRO A 45 -14.91 8.43 -0.02
C PRO A 45 -13.88 8.34 1.11
N TYR A 46 -13.68 7.14 1.67
CA TYR A 46 -12.71 6.96 2.75
C TYR A 46 -11.29 7.37 2.33
N PRO A 47 -10.51 8.01 3.21
CA PRO A 47 -9.10 8.24 2.93
C PRO A 47 -8.37 6.92 2.65
N SER A 48 -7.39 6.95 1.74
CA SER A 48 -6.60 5.75 1.38
C SER A 48 -5.96 5.07 2.61
N ARG A 49 -5.56 5.85 3.62
CA ARG A 49 -5.03 5.33 4.89
C ARG A 49 -6.08 4.55 5.68
N THR A 50 -7.34 4.98 5.66
CA THR A 50 -8.46 4.28 6.28
C THR A 50 -8.76 2.98 5.55
N VAL A 51 -8.79 3.02 4.22
CA VAL A 51 -8.94 1.80 3.41
C VAL A 51 -7.80 0.82 3.67
N ALA A 52 -6.56 1.30 3.77
CA ALA A 52 -5.43 0.46 4.18
C ALA A 52 -5.73 -0.22 5.52
N ASN A 53 -6.21 0.53 6.51
CA ASN A 53 -6.56 0.02 7.83
C ASN A 53 -7.67 -1.05 7.83
N LEU A 54 -8.58 -1.00 6.87
CA LEU A 54 -9.64 -2.01 6.70
C LEU A 54 -9.10 -3.34 6.14
N LEU A 55 -8.01 -3.30 5.37
CA LEU A 55 -7.37 -4.50 4.83
C LEU A 55 -6.62 -5.29 5.90
N ASP A 56 -6.68 -6.61 5.81
CA ASP A 56 -5.90 -7.53 6.62
C ASP A 56 -4.39 -7.37 6.36
N LYS A 57 -3.55 -7.65 7.36
CA LYS A 57 -2.08 -7.64 7.26
C LYS A 57 -1.59 -8.54 6.13
N ASP A 58 -2.20 -9.71 5.94
CA ASP A 58 -1.80 -10.64 4.88
C ASP A 58 -2.11 -10.08 3.49
N LEU A 59 -3.24 -9.39 3.33
CA LEU A 59 -3.63 -8.77 2.07
C LEU A 59 -2.70 -7.61 1.71
N ARG A 60 -2.35 -6.78 2.72
CA ARG A 60 -1.35 -5.71 2.56
C ARG A 60 0.00 -6.27 2.12
N ARG A 61 0.49 -7.33 2.79
CA ARG A 61 1.77 -7.96 2.46
C ARG A 61 1.78 -8.50 1.02
N ARG A 62 0.69 -9.13 0.58
CA ARG A 62 0.55 -9.65 -0.79
C ARG A 62 0.57 -8.53 -1.82
N ARG A 63 -0.17 -7.43 -1.58
CA ARG A 63 -0.13 -6.26 -2.45
C ARG A 63 1.28 -5.66 -2.53
N ASP A 64 1.93 -5.45 -1.40
CA ASP A 64 3.27 -4.85 -1.35
C ASP A 64 4.29 -5.74 -2.07
N ASN A 65 4.22 -7.06 -1.88
CA ASN A 65 5.06 -8.02 -2.61
C ASN A 65 4.82 -7.95 -4.12
N ARG A 66 3.56 -7.89 -4.57
CA ARG A 66 3.24 -7.81 -5.99
C ARG A 66 3.66 -6.47 -6.62
N SER A 67 3.54 -5.37 -5.86
CA SER A 67 4.07 -4.07 -6.27
C SER A 67 5.59 -4.09 -6.39
N ARG A 68 6.28 -4.73 -5.44
CA ARG A 68 7.74 -4.95 -5.51
C ARG A 68 8.13 -5.85 -6.68
N GLU A 69 7.38 -6.91 -6.97
CA GLU A 69 7.60 -7.79 -8.12
C GLU A 69 7.45 -7.04 -9.45
N ARG A 70 6.41 -6.22 -9.60
CA ARG A 70 6.24 -5.38 -10.80
C ARG A 70 7.35 -4.35 -10.95
N ASN A 71 7.75 -3.71 -9.86
CA ASN A 71 8.84 -2.73 -9.86
C ASN A 71 10.23 -3.37 -9.84
N ARG A 72 10.34 -4.70 -9.76
CA ARG A 72 11.62 -5.40 -9.66
C ARG A 72 12.48 -5.17 -10.89
N GLY A 73 11.89 -5.26 -12.09
CA GLY A 73 12.61 -4.99 -13.34
C GLY A 73 13.14 -3.55 -13.40
N ALA A 74 12.31 -2.56 -13.03
CA ALA A 74 12.72 -1.15 -12.98
C ALA A 74 13.81 -0.90 -11.92
N ALA A 75 13.73 -1.56 -10.76
CA ALA A 75 14.74 -1.48 -9.72
C ALA A 75 16.06 -2.14 -10.12
N GLU A 76 16.00 -3.29 -10.81
CA GLU A 76 17.18 -3.99 -11.32
C GLU A 76 17.87 -3.18 -12.43
N ASP A 77 17.11 -2.57 -13.36
CA ASP A 77 17.64 -1.68 -14.40
C ASP A 77 18.24 -0.41 -13.80
N PHE A 78 17.59 0.20 -12.80
CA PHE A 78 18.12 1.35 -12.08
C PHE A 78 19.42 1.02 -11.33
N ASN A 79 19.48 -0.14 -10.67
CA ASN A 79 20.69 -0.61 -10.01
C ASN A 79 21.82 -0.89 -11.01
N ARG A 80 21.49 -1.39 -12.20
CA ARG A 80 22.45 -1.61 -13.28
C ARG A 80 23.00 -0.30 -13.84
N TRP A 81 22.13 0.70 -14.03
CA TRP A 81 22.51 2.06 -14.41
C TRP A 81 23.42 2.71 -13.35
N LEU A 82 23.06 2.63 -12.07
CA LEU A 82 23.88 3.12 -10.94
C LEU A 82 25.28 2.48 -10.91
N LYS A 83 25.35 1.17 -11.18
CA LYS A 83 26.62 0.43 -11.22
C LYS A 83 27.48 0.80 -12.43
N GLY A 84 26.86 1.17 -13.56
CA GLY A 84 27.54 1.69 -14.76
C GLY A 84 28.05 3.12 -14.60
N GLU A 85 27.35 3.95 -13.82
CA GLU A 85 27.75 5.34 -13.47
C GLU A 85 28.79 5.41 -12.34
N GLY A 86 29.26 4.27 -11.81
CA GLY A 86 30.25 4.24 -10.73
C GLY A 86 29.73 4.71 -9.36
N ARG A 87 28.42 4.92 -9.22
CA ARG A 87 27.78 5.34 -7.96
C ARG A 87 27.28 4.09 -7.23
N GLN A 88 28.15 3.47 -6.44
CA GLN A 88 27.73 2.44 -5.49
C GLN A 88 26.77 3.06 -4.47
N PHE A 89 25.53 2.58 -4.45
CA PHE A 89 24.59 2.91 -3.39
C PHE A 89 25.09 2.24 -2.10
N LEU A 90 25.73 3.00 -1.21
CA LEU A 90 26.06 2.57 0.14
C LEU A 90 24.76 2.50 0.96
N ALA A 91 23.95 1.46 0.75
CA ALA A 91 22.98 1.03 1.75
C ALA A 91 23.72 0.28 2.88
N GLY A 92 24.63 0.99 3.54
CA GLY A 92 25.31 0.53 4.75
C GLY A 92 24.53 1.00 5.96
N GLY A 93 23.59 0.17 6.43
CA GLY A 93 23.26 0.18 7.84
C GLY A 93 24.44 -0.42 8.61
N GLY A 94 25.05 0.34 9.51
CA GLY A 94 26.13 -0.13 10.37
C GLY A 94 26.49 0.95 11.37
N GLY A 95 25.88 0.90 12.55
CA GLY A 95 26.35 1.64 13.70
C GLY A 95 27.78 1.23 14.05
N GLY A 96 28.60 2.21 14.35
CA GLY A 96 29.93 2.07 14.93
C GLY A 96 30.32 3.44 15.44
N LYS A 97 30.32 3.58 16.76
CA LYS A 97 30.93 4.71 17.48
C LYS A 97 32.46 4.67 17.29
N ASP A 98 33.08 5.75 17.76
CA ASP A 98 34.51 5.92 18.07
C ASP A 98 35.32 6.29 16.81
N GLU A 99 36.05 7.40 16.73
CA GLU A 99 36.74 8.24 17.71
C GLU A 99 36.93 9.66 17.15
#